data_AF-A0A973I195-F1
#
_entry.id   AF-A0A973I195-F1
#
_cell.length_a   1.000
_cell.length_b   1.000
_cell.length_c   1.000
_cell.angle_alpha   90.00
_cell.angle_beta   90.00
_cell.angle_gamma   90.00
#
_symmetry.space_group_name_H-M   'P 1'
#
loop_
_entity.id
_entity.type
_entity.pdbx_description
1 polymer ?
#
loop_
_entity_poly.entity_id
_entity_poly.type
_entity_poly.pdbx_seq_one_letter_code
_entity_poly.pdbx_strand_id
1 'polypeptide(L)' 'MLNLKIGTLTTSLLLIATIAMAQDDAEMEKNYQEKLQKKFVKKIEWVMSLEEAQKISEKKGLPILAYFTRSYAP' A
#
# COMPACT_ATOMS: atom_id res chain seq x y z
N MET A 1 30.23 -37.36 -16.94
CA MET A 1 28.84 -36.99 -16.61
C MET A 1 28.84 -36.08 -15.40
N LEU A 2 28.71 -34.76 -15.58
CA LEU A 2 28.54 -33.84 -14.45
C LEU A 2 27.69 -32.62 -14.85
N ASN A 3 26.51 -32.86 -15.42
CA ASN A 3 25.56 -31.81 -15.82
C ASN A 3 24.29 -31.87 -14.95
N LEU A 4 24.43 -31.81 -13.62
CA LEU A 4 23.28 -31.96 -12.71
C LEU A 4 23.40 -31.12 -11.43
N LYS A 5 23.83 -29.86 -11.50
CA LYS A 5 23.81 -28.94 -10.33
C LYS A 5 23.44 -27.49 -10.62
N ILE A 6 23.13 -27.13 -11.87
CA ILE A 6 22.82 -25.73 -12.24
C ILE A 6 21.31 -25.43 -12.07
N GLY A 7 20.45 -26.44 -12.16
CA GLY A 7 18.99 -26.26 -12.08
C GLY A 7 18.41 -26.08 -10.69
N THR A 8 19.17 -26.35 -9.61
CA THR A 8 18.71 -26.19 -8.23
C THR A 8 19.03 -24.81 -7.64
N LEU A 9 19.99 -24.07 -8.20
CA LEU A 9 20.37 -22.75 -7.67
C LEU A 9 19.39 -21.64 -8.11
N THR A 10 18.85 -21.73 -9.33
CA THR A 10 17.94 -20.74 -9.90
C THR A 10 16.58 -20.74 -9.21
N THR A 11 16.07 -21.90 -8.80
CA THR A 11 14.78 -22.03 -8.12
C THR A 11 14.80 -21.45 -6.70
N SER A 12 15.92 -21.56 -5.99
CA SER A 12 16.08 -20.98 -4.65
C SER A 12 16.15 -19.45 -4.68
N LEU A 13 16.71 -18.86 -5.73
CA LEU A 13 16.81 -17.40 -5.87
C LEU A 13 15.45 -16.75 -6.14
N LEU A 14 14.61 -17.39 -6.96
CA LEU A 14 13.23 -16.96 -7.22
C LEU A 14 12.34 -17.00 -5.96
N LEU A 15 12.54 -17.98 -5.07
CA LEU A 15 11.80 -18.07 -3.81
C LEU A 15 12.16 -16.95 -2.82
N ILE A 16 13.41 -16.49 -2.81
CA ILE A 16 13.85 -15.42 -1.89
C ILE A 16 13.30 -14.06 -2.33
N ALA A 17 13.22 -13.82 -3.64
CA ALA A 17 12.67 -12.58 -4.19
C ALA A 17 11.18 -12.40 -3.87
N THR A 18 10.38 -13.47 -3.90
CA THR A 18 8.95 -13.40 -3.57
C THR A 18 8.69 -13.13 -2.08
N ILE A 19 9.53 -13.68 -1.20
CA ILE A 19 9.42 -13.46 0.25
C ILE A 19 9.76 -12.00 0.60
N ALA A 20 10.77 -11.41 -0.05
CA ALA A 20 11.15 -10.02 0.17
C ALA A 20 10.06 -9.03 -0.26
N MET A 21 9.42 -9.24 -1.42
CA MET A 21 8.33 -8.37 -1.86
C MET A 21 7.06 -8.52 -1.00
N ALA A 22 6.73 -9.74 -0.58
CA ALA A 22 5.58 -9.98 0.29
C ALA A 22 5.75 -9.36 1.70
N GLN A 23 6.98 -9.24 2.19
CA GLN A 23 7.26 -8.59 3.47
C GLN A 23 6.99 -7.08 3.41
N ASP A 24 7.38 -6.43 2.31
CA ASP A 24 7.19 -4.99 2.11
C ASP A 24 5.70 -4.62 1.99
N ASP A 25 4.93 -5.41 1.23
CA ASP A 25 3.48 -5.24 1.11
C ASP A 25 2.76 -5.42 2.46
N ALA A 26 3.15 -6.41 3.25
CA ALA A 26 2.57 -6.65 4.57
C ALA A 26 2.90 -5.53 5.57
N GLU A 27 4.11 -4.96 5.50
CA GLU A 27 4.51 -3.84 6.33
C GLU A 27 3.78 -2.55 5.93
N MET A 28 3.60 -2.29 4.63
CA MET A 28 2.79 -1.19 4.14
C MET A 28 1.34 -1.28 4.61
N GLU A 29 0.71 -2.45 4.49
CA GLU A 29 -0.67 -2.66 4.94
C GLU A 29 -0.80 -2.48 6.47
N LYS A 30 0.17 -3.00 7.24
CA LYS A 30 0.21 -2.79 8.69
C LYS A 30 0.28 -1.30 9.03
N ASN A 31 1.20 -0.57 8.38
CA ASN A 31 1.34 0.86 8.56
C ASN A 31 0.04 1.59 8.20
N TYR A 32 -0.69 1.12 7.17
CA TYR A 32 -1.98 1.67 6.74
C TYR A 32 -3.01 1.56 7.84
N GLN A 33 -3.21 0.34 8.34
CA GLN A 33 -4.16 0.09 9.41
C GLN A 33 -3.83 0.88 10.68
N GLU A 34 -2.55 0.98 11.06
CA GLU A 34 -2.14 1.77 12.23
C GLU A 34 -2.45 3.27 12.09
N LYS A 35 -2.30 3.85 10.89
CA LYS A 35 -2.60 5.27 10.68
C LYS A 35 -4.09 5.57 10.69
N LEU A 36 -4.92 4.68 10.17
CA LEU A 36 -6.37 4.79 10.28
C LEU A 36 -6.82 4.84 11.75
N GLN A 37 -6.06 4.24 12.67
CA GLN A 37 -6.37 4.29 14.09
C GLN A 37 -6.09 5.65 14.77
N LYS A 38 -5.37 6.57 14.11
CA LYS A 38 -5.01 7.87 14.71
C LYS A 38 -6.23 8.74 14.97
N LYS A 39 -6.24 9.42 16.14
CA LYS A 39 -7.33 10.31 16.56
C LYS A 39 -7.70 11.38 15.53
N PHE A 40 -6.72 11.90 14.79
CA PHE A 40 -6.96 12.87 13.72
C PHE A 40 -7.77 12.26 12.56
N VAL A 41 -7.38 11.05 12.11
CA VAL A 41 -8.02 10.39 10.96
C VAL A 41 -9.46 10.01 11.31
N LYS A 42 -9.70 9.51 12.52
CA LYS A 42 -11.05 9.12 12.98
C LYS A 42 -12.05 10.26 13.16
N LYS A 43 -11.61 11.52 13.20
CA LYS A 43 -12.51 12.66 13.46
C LYS A 43 -13.42 12.99 12.28
N ILE A 44 -13.03 12.60 11.08
CA ILE A 44 -13.77 12.87 9.85
C ILE A 44 -13.76 11.64 8.96
N GLU A 45 -14.79 11.49 8.16
CA GLU A 45 -14.85 10.45 7.14
C GLU A 45 -13.99 10.87 5.95
N TRP A 46 -12.95 10.08 5.66
CA TRP A 46 -12.05 10.31 4.53
C TRP A 46 -12.51 9.48 3.34
N VAL A 47 -12.53 10.10 2.16
CA VAL A 47 -12.68 9.39 0.89
C VAL A 47 -11.31 9.15 0.28
N MET A 48 -11.11 7.97 -0.30
CA MET A 48 -9.81 7.53 -0.82
C MET A 48 -9.63 7.82 -2.31
N SER A 49 -10.66 8.34 -2.99
CA SER A 49 -10.61 8.66 -4.42
C SER A 49 -10.96 10.12 -4.70
N LEU A 50 -10.30 10.69 -5.71
CA LEU A 50 -10.59 12.05 -6.17
C LEU A 50 -12.01 12.14 -6.75
N GLU A 51 -12.45 11.12 -7.49
CA GLU A 51 -13.77 11.10 -8.12
C GLU A 51 -14.90 11.18 -7.07
N GLU A 52 -14.77 10.45 -5.96
CA GLU A 52 -15.73 10.51 -4.87
C GLU A 52 -15.70 11.87 -4.14
N ALA A 53 -14.50 12.43 -3.93
CA ALA A 53 -14.35 13.77 -3.37
C ALA A 53 -15.03 14.84 -4.25
N GLN A 54 -14.91 14.73 -5.58
CA GLN A 54 -15.57 15.63 -6.53
C GLN A 54 -17.10 15.53 -6.44
N LYS A 55 -17.66 14.31 -6.42
CA LYS A 55 -19.12 14.11 -6.25
C LYS A 55 -19.64 14.74 -4.97
N ILE A 56 -18.91 14.62 -3.86
CA ILE A 56 -19.29 15.21 -2.57
C ILE A 56 -19.16 16.75 -2.61
N SER A 57 -18.07 17.26 -3.19
CA SER A 57 -17.82 18.70 -3.37
C SER A 57 -18.92 19.37 -4.18
N GLU A 58 -19.30 18.80 -5.32
CA GLU A 58 -20.37 19.30 -6.19
C GLU A 58 -21.73 19.28 -5.47
N LYS A 59 -22.03 18.20 -4.75
CA LYS A 59 -23.30 18.06 -4.03
C LYS A 59 -23.42 19.01 -2.83
N LYS A 60 -22.33 19.25 -2.10
CA LYS A 60 -22.34 20.02 -0.84
C LYS A 60 -21.84 21.46 -0.99
N GLY A 61 -21.23 21.82 -2.11
CA GLY A 61 -20.60 23.13 -2.32
C GLY A 61 -19.40 23.37 -1.40
N LEU A 62 -18.70 22.30 -0.99
CA LEU A 62 -17.57 22.37 -0.04
C LEU A 62 -16.24 22.18 -0.78
N PRO A 63 -15.15 22.85 -0.36
CA PRO A 63 -13.84 22.65 -0.96
C PRO A 63 -13.28 21.24 -0.65
N ILE A 64 -12.47 20.72 -1.58
CA ILE A 64 -11.74 19.46 -1.39
C ILE A 64 -10.42 19.75 -0.67
N LEU A 65 -10.19 19.07 0.45
CA LEU A 65 -8.90 19.06 1.15
C LEU A 65 -8.25 17.69 0.98
N ALA A 66 -7.12 17.65 0.26
CA ALA A 66 -6.36 16.43 0.05
C ALA A 66 -5.16 16.36 1.00
N TYR A 67 -4.95 15.21 1.62
CA TYR A 67 -3.82 14.97 2.52
C TYR A 67 -3.03 13.75 2.05
N PHE A 68 -1.84 14.00 1.50
CA PHE A 68 -0.95 12.95 1.01
C PHE A 68 0.07 12.59 2.08
N THR A 69 0.19 11.29 2.40
CA THR A 69 1.26 10.82 3.29
C THR A 69 2.25 9.99 2.48
N ARG A 70 3.54 10.31 2.60
CA ARG A 70 4.62 9.59 1.90
C ARG A 70 4.87 8.17 2.42
N SER A 71 4.20 7.74 3.48
CA SER A 71 4.42 6.42 4.09
C SER A 71 3.73 5.26 3.39
N TYR A 72 3.16 5.51 2.21
CA TYR A 72 2.58 4.52 1.29
C TYR A 72 3.05 4.74 -0.15
N ALA A 73 4.18 5.45 -0.32
CA ALA A 73 4.82 5.54 -1.63
C ALA A 73 5.72 4.29 -1.76
N PRO A 74 5.47 3.40 -2.73
CA PRO A 74 6.39 2.31 -3.06
C PRO A 74 7.75 2.87 -3.51
#